data_AF-C0L8Q8-F1
#
_entry.id   AF-C0L8Q8-F1
#
_cell.length_a   1.000
_cell.length_b   1.000
_cell.length_c   1.000
_cell.angle_alpha   90.00
_cell.angle_beta   90.00
_cell.angle_gamma   90.00
#
_symmetry.space_group_name_H-M   'P 1'
#
loop_
_entity.id
_entity.type
_entity.pdbx_description
1 polymer ?
#
loop_
_entity_poly.entity_id
_entity_poly.type
_entity_poly.pdbx_seq_one_letter_code
_entity_poly.pdbx_strand_id
1 'polypeptide(L)'
;KFASVESAPPIEVFALNKAYVEDTFPQKVNLGVGAYRTDEGKPWVLPVVRHMEQKLAADETLNKEYLPVLGYEPLASAATRMLLGSDSASLKEGRATGIQCLSGTGALRVGAEFLAHIGKHSIVYSSNPTWGNHSLVFLNAGF
;
A
#
# COMPACT_ATOMS: atom_id res chain seq x y z
N LYS A 1 14.41 -19.21 -24.92
CA LYS A 1 14.39 -17.75 -24.63
C LYS A 1 14.53 -17.41 -23.14
N PHE A 2 14.29 -18.34 -22.20
CA PHE A 2 14.46 -18.09 -20.75
C PHE A 2 15.70 -18.76 -20.12
N ALA A 3 16.57 -19.39 -20.92
CA ALA A 3 17.72 -20.15 -20.43
C ALA A 3 18.74 -19.30 -19.66
N SER A 4 18.74 -17.97 -19.83
CA SER A 4 19.63 -17.02 -19.17
C SER A 4 18.92 -16.17 -18.10
N VAL A 5 17.67 -16.49 -17.75
CA VAL A 5 16.94 -15.73 -16.72
C VAL A 5 17.33 -16.27 -15.36
N GLU A 6 18.02 -15.46 -14.57
CA GLU A 6 18.40 -15.77 -13.19
C GLU A 6 17.20 -15.61 -12.25
N SER A 7 17.19 -16.40 -11.16
CA SER A 7 16.20 -16.21 -10.11
C SER A 7 16.48 -14.90 -9.38
N ALA A 8 15.44 -14.09 -9.23
CA ALA A 8 15.53 -12.90 -8.40
C ALA A 8 15.83 -13.29 -6.94
N PRO A 9 16.59 -12.47 -6.20
CA PRO A 9 16.78 -12.67 -4.77
C PRO A 9 15.44 -12.75 -4.03
N PRO A 10 15.31 -13.61 -3.01
CA PRO A 10 14.08 -13.68 -2.23
C PRO A 10 13.86 -12.37 -1.48
N ILE A 11 12.61 -11.91 -1.46
CA ILE A 11 12.21 -10.81 -0.58
C ILE A 11 12.13 -11.39 0.85
N GLU A 12 13.03 -10.95 1.72
CA GLU A 12 13.27 -11.53 3.05
C GLU A 12 11.99 -11.76 3.86
N VAL A 13 11.08 -10.78 3.89
CA VAL A 13 9.84 -10.87 4.68
C VAL A 13 8.91 -11.98 4.18
N PHE A 14 8.86 -12.23 2.87
CA PHE A 14 8.04 -13.30 2.29
C PHE A 14 8.72 -14.66 2.44
N ALA A 15 10.06 -14.71 2.33
CA ALA A 15 10.82 -15.92 2.60
C ALA A 15 10.67 -16.38 4.06
N LEU A 16 10.74 -15.45 5.02
CA LEU A 16 10.52 -15.74 6.44
C LEU A 16 9.10 -16.24 6.70
N ASN A 17 8.08 -15.63 6.09
CA ASN A 17 6.70 -16.09 6.24
C ASN A 17 6.52 -17.50 5.65
N LYS A 18 7.11 -17.78 4.48
CA LYS A 18 7.10 -19.13 3.89
C LYS A 18 7.72 -20.16 4.84
N ALA A 19 8.91 -19.89 5.35
CA ALA A 19 9.58 -20.75 6.33
C ALA A 19 8.72 -20.97 7.58
N TYR A 20 8.10 -19.90 8.11
CA TYR A 20 7.17 -20.00 9.23
C TYR A 20 5.98 -20.91 8.91
N VAL A 21 5.39 -20.83 7.71
CA VAL A 21 4.27 -21.69 7.33
C VAL A 21 4.71 -23.15 7.23
N GLU A 22 5.87 -23.42 6.65
CA GLU A 22 6.44 -24.76 6.44
C GLU A 22 6.94 -25.43 7.73
N ASP A 23 7.29 -24.65 8.75
CA ASP A 23 7.73 -25.17 10.05
C ASP A 23 6.62 -25.99 10.74
N THR A 24 6.89 -27.24 11.10
CA THR A 24 5.93 -28.13 11.76
C THR A 24 5.95 -28.02 13.28
N PHE A 25 6.85 -27.23 13.86
CA PHE A 25 6.96 -27.08 15.31
C PHE A 25 5.69 -26.41 15.88
N PRO A 26 5.00 -27.03 16.87
CA PRO A 26 3.68 -26.56 17.31
C PRO A 26 3.69 -25.23 18.05
N GLN A 27 4.84 -24.79 18.57
CA GLN A 27 4.98 -23.53 19.32
C GLN A 27 5.77 -22.47 18.53
N LYS A 28 5.79 -22.57 17.19
CA LYS A 28 6.40 -21.56 16.31
C LYS A 28 5.70 -20.20 16.47
N VAL A 29 6.48 -19.12 16.43
CA VAL A 29 5.99 -17.73 16.55
C VAL A 29 6.43 -16.92 15.33
N ASN A 30 5.50 -16.17 14.73
CA ASN A 30 5.82 -15.27 13.61
C ASN A 30 5.87 -13.82 14.08
N LEU A 31 7.07 -13.25 14.12
CA LEU A 31 7.32 -11.84 14.42
C LEU A 31 7.86 -11.07 13.19
N GLY A 32 7.68 -11.62 11.99
CA GLY A 32 8.28 -11.09 10.76
C GLY A 32 7.41 -10.02 10.09
N VAL A 33 6.24 -10.40 9.59
CA VAL A 33 5.35 -9.49 8.88
C VAL A 33 4.58 -8.63 9.87
N GLY A 34 4.62 -7.30 9.70
CA GLY A 34 3.82 -6.33 10.47
C GLY A 34 2.32 -6.35 10.15
N ALA A 35 1.70 -7.52 10.13
CA ALA A 35 0.28 -7.69 9.91
C ALA A 35 -0.40 -8.02 11.25
N TYR A 36 -1.38 -7.21 11.62
CA TYR A 36 -2.06 -7.33 12.91
C TYR A 36 -2.71 -8.70 13.11
N ARG A 37 -2.73 -9.16 14.36
CA ARG A 37 -3.27 -10.45 14.79
C ARG A 37 -4.12 -10.31 16.05
N THR A 38 -5.05 -11.22 16.24
CA THR A 38 -5.75 -11.41 17.52
C THR A 38 -4.81 -12.01 18.58
N ASP A 39 -5.27 -12.10 19.82
CA ASP A 39 -4.52 -12.73 20.92
C ASP A 39 -4.22 -14.22 20.66
N GLU A 40 -5.01 -14.89 19.82
CA GLU A 40 -4.78 -16.27 19.36
C GLU A 40 -3.86 -16.36 18.13
N GLY A 41 -3.25 -15.23 17.70
CA GLY A 41 -2.35 -15.20 16.55
C GLY A 41 -3.05 -15.29 15.19
N LYS A 42 -4.37 -15.04 15.10
CA LYS A 42 -5.14 -15.13 13.85
C LYS A 42 -5.27 -13.77 13.15
N PRO A 43 -5.42 -13.72 11.81
CA PRO A 43 -5.77 -12.48 11.12
C PRO A 43 -7.06 -11.87 11.67
N TRP A 44 -7.05 -10.56 11.92
CA TRP A 44 -8.21 -9.85 12.45
C TRP A 44 -8.87 -8.99 11.37
N VAL A 45 -10.17 -9.22 11.13
CA VAL A 45 -10.99 -8.37 10.28
C VAL A 45 -11.78 -7.42 11.18
N LEU A 46 -11.58 -6.11 11.00
CA LEU A 46 -12.26 -5.11 11.82
C LEU A 46 -13.79 -5.24 11.67
N PRO A 47 -14.57 -5.12 12.76
CA PRO A 47 -16.02 -5.22 12.70
C PRO A 47 -16.67 -4.25 11.70
N VAL A 48 -16.14 -3.02 11.60
CA VAL A 48 -16.62 -2.01 10.64
C VAL A 48 -16.42 -2.44 9.19
N VAL A 49 -15.33 -3.13 8.88
CA VAL A 49 -15.05 -3.64 7.52
C VAL A 49 -16.07 -4.71 7.18
N ARG A 50 -16.27 -5.70 8.06
CA ARG A 50 -17.26 -6.77 7.86
C ARG A 50 -18.67 -6.22 7.64
N HIS A 51 -19.07 -5.23 8.45
CA HIS A 51 -20.37 -4.58 8.33
C HIS A 51 -20.53 -3.88 6.98
N MET A 52 -19.50 -3.15 6.53
CA MET A 52 -19.54 -2.46 5.25
C MET A 52 -19.50 -3.43 4.07
N GLU A 53 -18.72 -4.50 4.12
CA GLU A 53 -18.71 -5.54 3.08
C GLU A 53 -20.09 -6.17 2.87
N GLN A 54 -20.81 -6.47 3.95
CA GLN A 54 -22.18 -6.99 3.88
C GLN A 54 -23.14 -5.98 3.24
N LYS A 55 -23.05 -4.70 3.63
CA LYS A 55 -23.87 -3.64 3.04
C LYS A 55 -23.60 -3.45 1.55
N LEU A 56 -22.32 -3.40 1.16
CA LEU A 56 -21.92 -3.25 -0.24
C LEU A 56 -22.35 -4.45 -1.09
N ALA A 57 -22.31 -5.67 -0.54
CA ALA A 57 -22.75 -6.86 -1.25
C ALA A 57 -24.27 -6.91 -1.45
N ALA A 58 -25.05 -6.31 -0.55
CA ALA A 58 -26.51 -6.25 -0.63
C ALA A 58 -27.04 -5.07 -1.47
N ASP A 59 -26.18 -4.13 -1.88
CA ASP A 59 -26.58 -2.95 -2.64
C ASP A 59 -26.63 -3.24 -4.14
N GLU A 60 -27.83 -3.46 -4.67
CA GLU A 60 -28.08 -3.75 -6.08
C GLU A 60 -27.81 -2.55 -7.02
N THR A 61 -27.59 -1.36 -6.48
CA THR A 61 -27.27 -0.17 -7.28
C THR A 61 -25.78 -0.10 -7.65
N LEU A 62 -24.92 -0.86 -6.94
CA LEU A 62 -23.50 -0.92 -7.21
C LEU A 62 -23.21 -1.81 -8.41
N ASN A 63 -22.25 -1.39 -9.24
CA ASN A 63 -21.77 -2.14 -10.39
C ASN A 63 -20.25 -2.35 -10.30
N LYS A 64 -19.69 -3.02 -11.32
CA LYS A 64 -18.25 -3.32 -11.44
C LYS A 64 -17.62 -2.64 -12.65
N GLU A 65 -18.19 -1.52 -13.07
CA GLU A 65 -17.65 -0.71 -14.16
C GLU A 65 -16.31 -0.07 -13.77
N TYR A 66 -15.61 0.43 -14.78
CA TYR A 66 -14.36 1.15 -14.56
C TYR A 66 -14.58 2.41 -13.70
N LEU A 67 -13.70 2.58 -12.72
CA LEU A 67 -13.55 3.85 -12.03
C LEU A 67 -12.89 4.89 -12.95
N PRO A 68 -13.06 6.19 -12.68
CA PRO A 68 -12.26 7.24 -13.30
C PRO A 68 -10.76 6.99 -13.14
N VAL A 69 -9.94 7.61 -14.00
CA VAL A 69 -8.47 7.45 -13.98
C VAL A 69 -7.85 7.79 -12.62
N LEU A 70 -8.40 8.78 -11.91
CA LEU A 70 -7.94 9.18 -10.58
C LEU A 70 -8.54 8.34 -9.43
N GLY A 71 -9.39 7.36 -9.77
CA GLY A 71 -10.07 6.47 -8.87
C GLY A 71 -11.42 6.96 -8.37
N TYR A 72 -11.85 6.39 -7.24
CA TYR A 72 -13.10 6.69 -6.58
C TYR A 72 -12.96 7.96 -5.72
N GLU A 73 -13.52 9.07 -6.20
CA GLU A 73 -13.41 10.39 -5.55
C GLU A 73 -13.75 10.38 -4.06
N PRO A 74 -14.83 9.71 -3.59
CA PRO A 74 -15.16 9.71 -2.16
C PRO A 74 -14.07 9.07 -1.30
N LEU A 75 -13.39 8.04 -1.80
CA LEU A 75 -12.25 7.42 -1.11
C LEU A 75 -11.06 8.37 -1.06
N ALA A 76 -10.68 8.97 -2.20
CA ALA A 76 -9.57 9.90 -2.26
C ALA A 76 -9.79 11.12 -1.36
N SER A 77 -10.97 11.72 -1.43
CA SER A 77 -11.38 12.87 -0.61
C SER A 77 -11.45 12.54 0.88
N ALA A 78 -11.98 11.37 1.26
CA ALA A 78 -11.98 10.93 2.66
C ALA A 78 -10.56 10.68 3.18
N ALA A 79 -9.70 10.03 2.39
CA ALA A 79 -8.31 9.75 2.75
C ALA A 79 -7.50 11.05 2.94
N THR A 80 -7.63 12.00 2.03
CA THR A 80 -6.92 13.29 2.13
C THR A 80 -7.40 14.10 3.34
N ARG A 81 -8.71 14.13 3.61
CA ARG A 81 -9.25 14.76 4.82
C ARG A 81 -8.77 14.10 6.11
N MET A 82 -8.72 12.76 6.12
CA MET A 82 -8.20 12.01 7.27
C MET A 82 -6.73 12.34 7.53
N LEU A 83 -5.90 12.45 6.48
CA LEU A 83 -4.48 12.74 6.60
C LEU A 83 -4.19 14.19 7.03
N LEU A 84 -4.83 15.17 6.38
CA LEU A 84 -4.53 16.59 6.58
C LEU A 84 -5.36 17.25 7.68
N GLY A 85 -6.42 16.59 8.13
CA GLY A 85 -7.44 17.16 9.01
C GLY A 85 -8.51 17.94 8.24
N SER A 86 -9.76 17.88 8.71
CA SER A 86 -10.91 18.54 8.09
C SER A 86 -10.76 20.06 7.99
N ASP A 87 -9.99 20.66 8.90
CA ASP A 87 -9.79 22.10 8.97
C ASP A 87 -8.56 22.62 8.24
N SER A 88 -7.84 21.75 7.51
CA SER A 88 -6.63 22.11 6.77
C SER A 88 -6.85 23.29 5.82
N ALA A 89 -6.04 24.33 5.98
CA ALA A 89 -6.03 25.49 5.07
C ALA A 89 -5.76 25.03 3.62
N SER A 90 -4.86 24.08 3.42
CA SER A 90 -4.54 23.53 2.09
C SER A 90 -5.75 22.87 1.41
N LEU A 91 -6.67 22.29 2.18
CA LEU A 91 -7.93 21.76 1.63
C LEU A 91 -8.93 22.89 1.32
N LYS A 92 -9.12 23.82 2.26
CA LYS A 92 -10.03 24.97 2.12
C LYS A 92 -9.65 25.88 0.94
N GLU A 93 -8.35 26.00 0.66
CA GLU A 93 -7.79 26.80 -0.43
C GLU A 93 -7.59 26.02 -1.74
N GLY A 94 -7.95 24.73 -1.80
CA GLY A 94 -7.83 23.92 -3.02
C GLY A 94 -6.39 23.60 -3.45
N ARG A 95 -5.42 23.67 -2.52
CA ARG A 95 -3.99 23.39 -2.77
C ARG A 95 -3.58 21.93 -2.53
N ALA A 96 -4.47 21.11 -1.95
CA ALA A 96 -4.24 19.69 -1.70
C ALA A 96 -5.31 18.85 -2.40
N THR A 97 -4.89 17.72 -2.96
CA THR A 97 -5.77 16.73 -3.59
C THR A 97 -5.30 15.31 -3.28
N GLY A 98 -6.17 14.33 -3.52
CA GLY A 98 -5.85 12.91 -3.43
C GLY A 98 -6.17 12.20 -4.73
N ILE A 99 -5.41 11.16 -5.04
CA ILE A 99 -5.70 10.19 -6.10
C ILE A 99 -5.67 8.80 -5.50
N GLN A 100 -6.49 7.88 -6.02
CA GLN A 100 -6.47 6.49 -5.57
C GLN A 100 -5.30 5.76 -6.22
N CYS A 101 -4.50 5.07 -5.40
CA CYS A 101 -3.38 4.24 -5.85
C CYS A 101 -3.47 2.81 -5.29
N LEU A 102 -2.61 1.93 -5.79
CA LEU A 102 -2.45 0.57 -5.27
C LEU A 102 -1.73 0.57 -3.90
N SER A 103 -2.48 0.91 -2.85
CA SER A 103 -1.98 1.03 -1.48
C SER A 103 -0.77 1.99 -1.38
N GLY A 104 0.02 1.87 -0.32
CA GLY A 104 1.19 2.74 -0.08
C GLY A 104 2.28 2.57 -1.14
N THR A 105 2.55 1.35 -1.62
CA THR A 105 3.59 1.10 -2.63
C THR A 105 3.25 1.75 -3.96
N GLY A 106 2.00 1.62 -4.42
CA GLY A 106 1.52 2.29 -5.63
C GLY A 106 1.52 3.80 -5.48
N ALA A 107 1.15 4.32 -4.30
CA ALA A 107 1.19 5.75 -4.03
C ALA A 107 2.63 6.30 -4.09
N LEU A 108 3.59 5.62 -3.47
CA LEU A 108 5.01 5.97 -3.56
C LEU A 108 5.51 5.92 -5.00
N ARG A 109 5.13 4.90 -5.76
CA ARG A 109 5.53 4.75 -7.16
C ARG A 109 5.05 5.91 -8.02
N VAL A 110 3.74 6.20 -7.99
CA VAL A 110 3.15 7.29 -8.79
C VAL A 110 3.73 8.65 -8.39
N GLY A 111 3.89 8.90 -7.07
CA GLY A 111 4.51 10.12 -6.57
C GLY A 111 5.98 10.26 -7.01
N ALA A 112 6.75 9.19 -6.95
CA ALA A 112 8.14 9.18 -7.38
C ALA A 112 8.27 9.44 -8.89
N GLU A 113 7.49 8.77 -9.74
CA GLU A 113 7.51 9.01 -11.19
C GLU A 113 7.12 10.46 -11.52
N PHE A 114 6.13 11.01 -10.83
CA PHE A 114 5.77 12.42 -10.98
C PHE A 114 6.95 13.35 -10.64
N LEU A 115 7.61 13.12 -9.51
CA LEU A 115 8.76 13.94 -9.08
C LEU A 115 9.96 13.80 -10.04
N ALA A 116 10.27 12.60 -10.51
CA ALA A 116 11.39 12.35 -11.41
C ALA A 116 11.11 12.90 -12.83
N HIS A 117 9.94 12.58 -13.39
CA HIS A 117 9.65 12.88 -14.79
C HIS A 117 9.05 14.26 -15.02
N ILE A 118 8.23 14.76 -14.10
CA ILE A 118 7.59 16.08 -14.21
C ILE A 118 8.36 17.11 -13.39
N GLY A 119 8.66 16.81 -12.12
CA GLY A 119 9.44 17.68 -11.23
C GLY A 119 10.93 17.77 -11.55
N LYS A 120 11.45 16.85 -12.39
CA LYS A 120 12.88 16.76 -12.76
C LYS A 120 13.81 16.63 -11.55
N HIS A 121 13.34 16.04 -10.46
CA HIS A 121 14.18 15.72 -9.31
C HIS A 121 15.01 14.47 -9.60
N SER A 122 16.26 14.47 -9.11
CA SER A 122 17.22 13.35 -9.30
C SER A 122 17.82 12.84 -7.98
N ILE A 123 17.40 13.38 -6.84
CA ILE A 123 17.94 13.02 -5.53
C ILE A 123 16.77 12.74 -4.58
N VAL A 124 16.83 11.59 -3.91
CA VAL A 124 15.92 11.19 -2.83
C VAL A 124 16.73 10.91 -1.58
N TYR A 125 16.34 11.54 -0.48
CA TYR A 125 16.90 11.28 0.85
C TYR A 125 16.01 10.26 1.58
N SER A 126 16.62 9.23 2.16
CA SER A 126 15.92 8.23 2.99
C SER A 126 16.60 8.10 4.35
N SER A 127 15.82 7.75 5.37
CA SER A 127 16.36 7.50 6.71
C SER A 127 17.27 6.27 6.73
N ASN A 128 18.12 6.16 7.76
CA ASN A 128 18.92 4.96 8.02
C ASN A 128 18.63 4.46 9.44
N PRO A 129 17.91 3.32 9.64
CA PRO A 129 17.34 2.43 8.62
C PRO A 129 16.04 2.95 7.97
N THR A 130 15.56 2.24 6.95
CA THR A 130 14.31 2.54 6.22
C THR A 130 13.56 1.25 5.85
N TRP A 131 12.34 1.37 5.32
CA TRP A 131 11.62 0.21 4.78
C TRP A 131 12.32 -0.34 3.52
N GLY A 132 12.64 -1.63 3.49
CA GLY A 132 13.50 -2.24 2.47
C GLY A 132 13.03 -2.06 1.02
N ASN A 133 11.73 -1.82 0.79
CA ASN A 133 11.21 -1.60 -0.56
C ASN A 133 11.38 -0.15 -1.06
N HIS A 134 11.74 0.82 -0.22
CA HIS A 134 11.90 2.21 -0.64
C HIS A 134 12.93 2.36 -1.77
N SER A 135 14.12 1.77 -1.62
CA SER A 135 15.18 1.86 -2.62
C SER A 135 14.75 1.34 -3.99
N LEU A 136 14.04 0.20 -4.03
CA LEU A 136 13.55 -0.38 -5.28
C LEU A 136 12.46 0.49 -5.92
N VAL A 137 11.54 1.06 -5.13
CA VAL A 137 10.48 1.92 -5.67
C VAL A 137 11.07 3.15 -6.36
N PHE A 138 12.01 3.85 -5.70
CA PHE A 138 12.60 5.08 -6.24
C PHE A 138 13.55 4.79 -7.42
N LEU A 139 14.41 3.77 -7.33
CA LEU A 139 15.28 3.36 -8.43
C LEU A 139 14.46 3.07 -9.69
N ASN A 140 13.41 2.26 -9.57
CA ASN A 140 12.59 1.92 -10.74
C ASN A 140 11.75 3.11 -11.23
N ALA A 141 11.55 4.15 -10.43
CA ALA A 141 10.80 5.36 -10.80
C ALA A 141 11.68 6.41 -11.51
N GLY A 142 12.98 6.16 -11.64
CA GLY A 142 13.92 7.01 -12.38
C GLY A 142 14.76 7.95 -11.52
N PHE A 143 14.91 7.66 -10.22
CA PHE A 143 15.88 8.31 -9.34
C PHE A 143 17.23 7.58 -9.29
#